data_AF-A0A6P7T5J6-F1
#
_entry.id   AF-A0A6P7T5J6-F1
#
_cell.length_a   1.000
_cell.length_b   1.000
_cell.length_c   1.000
_cell.angle_alpha   90.00
_cell.angle_beta   90.00
_cell.angle_gamma   90.00
#
_symmetry.space_group_name_H-M   'P 1'
#
loop_
_entity.id
_entity.type
_entity.pdbx_description
1 polymer ?
#
loop_
_entity_poly.entity_id
_entity_poly.type
_entity_poly.pdbx_seq_one_letter_code
_entity_poly.pdbx_strand_id
1 'polypeptide(L)'
;MMAALQQMSNAKIIQRYYEVLVNSLDSVGIKKIIDRLLSHSLILIENKNEIQTEKTPEDKSRKLLDIILNQVRTEDNENKSEFFDEFMKVLNEVDKNLASSMKKEAEEKAKKEAEEKAKKEAEEKAKKEAEEKAKKEAEEKAKKEAEEKAKKEAEEKAKKEAEEKAKKEAEEKAEEEETLAALM
;
A
#
# COMPACT_ATOMS: atom_id res chain seq x y z
N MET A 1 -2.49 3.48 -10.59
CA MET A 1 -1.53 2.75 -9.72
C MET A 1 -0.38 2.12 -10.49
N MET A 2 -0.63 1.42 -11.61
CA MET A 2 0.45 0.82 -12.42
C MET A 2 1.43 1.84 -12.99
N ALA A 3 0.96 3.00 -13.47
CA ALA A 3 1.83 4.05 -13.98
C ALA A 3 2.89 4.51 -12.95
N ALA A 4 2.51 4.69 -11.69
CA ALA A 4 3.44 5.11 -10.64
C ALA A 4 4.50 4.05 -10.29
N LEU A 5 4.15 2.75 -10.37
CA LEU A 5 5.11 1.66 -10.20
C LEU A 5 6.08 1.60 -11.38
N GLN A 6 5.57 1.73 -12.60
CA GLN A 6 6.39 1.81 -13.80
C GLN A 6 7.39 2.97 -13.72
N GLN A 7 6.98 4.15 -13.26
CA GLN A 7 7.89 5.30 -13.13
C GLN A 7 8.98 5.10 -12.06
N MET A 8 8.64 4.52 -10.90
CA MET A 8 9.65 4.15 -9.90
C MET A 8 10.63 3.12 -10.44
N SER A 9 10.16 2.18 -11.26
CA SER A 9 11.02 1.21 -11.96
C SER A 9 11.96 1.93 -12.94
N ASN A 10 11.44 2.83 -13.78
CA ASN A 10 12.20 3.57 -14.80
C ASN A 10 13.37 4.36 -14.20
N ALA A 11 13.15 5.13 -13.13
CA ALA A 11 14.20 5.89 -12.45
C ALA A 11 15.28 4.97 -11.84
N LYS A 12 14.86 3.87 -11.18
CA LYS A 12 15.79 2.87 -10.62
C LYS A 12 16.65 2.21 -11.70
N ILE A 13 16.13 2.08 -12.92
CA ILE A 13 16.86 1.47 -14.04
C ILE A 13 17.93 2.42 -14.55
N ILE A 14 17.60 3.69 -14.80
CA ILE A 14 18.63 4.68 -15.19
C ILE A 14 19.74 4.72 -14.14
N GLN A 15 19.40 4.72 -12.84
CA GLN A 15 20.40 4.66 -11.77
C GLN A 15 21.26 3.40 -11.81
N ARG A 16 20.67 2.23 -12.07
CA ARG A 16 21.42 0.97 -12.16
C ARG A 16 22.40 0.96 -13.33
N TYR A 17 21.99 1.53 -14.47
CA TYR A 17 22.81 1.60 -15.67
C TYR A 17 23.66 2.89 -15.74
N TYR A 18 23.66 3.71 -14.69
CA TYR A 18 24.29 5.04 -14.71
C TYR A 18 25.75 4.97 -15.15
N GLU A 19 26.56 4.16 -14.49
CA GLU A 19 27.98 4.00 -14.84
C GLU A 19 28.18 3.44 -16.25
N VAL A 20 27.31 2.52 -16.69
CA VAL A 20 27.39 1.95 -18.04
C VAL A 20 27.06 3.02 -19.09
N LEU A 21 26.03 3.84 -18.84
CA LEU A 21 25.62 4.94 -19.72
C LEU A 21 26.70 6.02 -19.80
N VAL A 22 27.30 6.40 -18.67
CA VAL A 22 28.39 7.38 -18.64
C VAL A 22 29.56 6.96 -19.53
N ASN A 23 29.93 5.68 -19.50
CA ASN A 23 31.09 5.16 -20.23
C ASN A 23 30.78 4.71 -21.67
N SER A 24 29.51 4.52 -22.03
CA SER A 24 29.11 4.04 -23.37
C SER A 24 28.68 5.16 -24.32
N LEU A 25 28.23 6.30 -23.79
CA LEU A 25 27.78 7.43 -24.59
C LEU A 25 28.95 8.30 -25.03
N ASP A 26 29.23 8.30 -26.33
CA ASP A 26 30.20 9.20 -26.94
C ASP A 26 29.62 10.60 -27.20
N SER A 27 30.47 11.55 -27.60
CA SER A 27 30.02 12.93 -27.85
C SER A 27 28.91 13.04 -28.90
N VAL A 28 28.88 12.12 -29.87
CA VAL A 28 27.87 12.10 -30.93
C VAL A 28 26.53 11.61 -30.37
N GLY A 29 26.54 10.53 -29.60
CA GLY A 29 25.38 9.96 -28.92
C GLY A 29 24.78 10.95 -27.92
N ILE A 30 25.62 11.58 -27.09
CA ILE A 30 25.20 12.63 -26.15
C ILE A 30 24.50 13.76 -26.90
N LYS A 31 25.09 14.27 -27.99
CA LYS A 31 24.49 15.35 -28.78
C LYS A 31 23.14 14.94 -29.37
N LYS A 32 23.02 13.71 -29.89
CA LYS A 32 21.74 13.18 -30.40
C LYS A 32 20.67 13.13 -29.32
N ILE A 33 21.01 12.64 -28.13
CA ILE A 33 20.08 12.58 -27.00
C ILE A 33 19.61 13.99 -26.62
N ILE A 34 20.55 14.93 -26.47
CA ILE A 34 20.23 16.33 -26.13
C ILE A 34 19.32 16.96 -27.18
N ASP A 35 19.69 16.88 -28.47
CA ASP A 35 18.92 17.50 -29.55
C ASP A 35 17.51 16.88 -29.64
N ARG A 36 17.38 15.57 -29.41
CA ARG A 36 16.09 14.88 -29.38
C ARG A 36 15.22 15.33 -28.21
N LEU A 37 15.75 15.34 -27.00
CA LEU A 37 15.00 15.75 -25.81
C LEU A 37 14.60 17.23 -25.89
N LEU A 38 15.47 18.10 -26.42
CA LEU A 38 15.14 19.50 -26.70
C LEU A 38 14.00 19.64 -27.71
N SER A 39 14.03 18.87 -28.80
CA SER A 39 13.00 18.95 -29.84
C SER A 39 11.60 18.56 -29.35
N HIS A 40 11.52 17.72 -28.31
CA HIS A 40 10.28 17.34 -27.63
C HIS A 40 9.95 18.24 -26.43
N SER A 41 10.71 19.32 -26.22
CA SER A 41 10.56 20.21 -25.05
C SER A 41 10.70 19.50 -23.69
N LEU A 42 11.40 18.37 -23.65
CA LEU A 42 11.61 17.56 -22.44
C LEU A 42 12.78 18.08 -21.59
N ILE A 43 13.69 18.84 -22.20
CA ILE A 43 14.74 19.60 -21.51
C ILE A 43 14.78 21.03 -22.06
N LEU A 44 15.37 21.95 -21.29
CA LEU A 44 15.49 23.35 -21.68
C LEU A 44 16.82 23.64 -22.40
N ILE A 45 16.90 24.75 -23.12
CA ILE A 45 18.13 25.14 -23.84
C ILE A 45 19.28 25.42 -22.88
N GLU A 46 18.98 25.91 -21.67
CA GLU A 46 19.91 26.09 -20.56
C GLU A 46 20.57 24.76 -20.20
N ASN A 47 19.80 23.67 -20.11
CA ASN A 47 20.31 22.32 -19.84
C ASN A 47 21.35 21.90 -20.89
N LYS A 48 21.09 22.18 -22.18
CA LYS A 48 22.07 21.92 -23.25
C LYS A 48 23.34 22.74 -23.08
N ASN A 49 23.21 24.02 -22.78
CA ASN A 49 24.36 24.90 -22.59
C ASN A 49 25.22 24.42 -21.42
N GLU A 50 24.59 24.04 -20.31
CA GLU A 50 25.26 23.48 -19.14
C GLU A 50 25.98 22.16 -19.41
N ILE A 51 25.41 21.27 -20.23
CA ILE A 51 26.10 20.04 -20.62
C ILE A 51 27.29 20.38 -21.53
N GLN A 52 27.14 21.35 -22.44
CA GLN A 52 28.20 21.73 -23.37
C GLN A 52 29.44 22.35 -22.70
N THR A 53 29.32 22.90 -21.49
CA THR A 53 30.48 23.44 -20.75
C THR A 53 31.44 22.35 -20.26
N GLU A 54 30.97 21.10 -20.17
CA GLU A 54 31.79 19.99 -19.71
C GLU A 54 32.85 19.59 -20.75
N LYS A 55 34.05 19.22 -20.27
CA LYS A 55 35.22 18.99 -21.14
C LYS A 55 35.23 17.60 -21.76
N THR A 56 34.87 16.59 -20.97
CA THR A 56 34.95 15.18 -21.37
C THR A 56 33.57 14.66 -21.77
N PRO A 57 33.48 13.65 -22.66
CA PRO A 57 32.24 12.95 -22.95
C PRO A 57 31.59 12.37 -21.68
N GLU A 58 32.39 11.85 -20.75
CA GLU A 58 31.91 11.24 -19.51
C GLU A 58 31.25 12.27 -18.60
N ASP A 59 31.84 13.46 -18.44
CA ASP A 59 31.27 14.54 -17.64
C ASP A 59 29.99 15.09 -18.26
N LYS A 60 29.95 15.18 -19.60
CA LYS A 60 28.72 15.52 -20.35
C LYS A 60 27.63 14.49 -20.10
N SER A 61 27.96 13.20 -20.15
CA SER A 61 27.03 12.11 -19.90
C SER A 61 26.52 12.12 -18.46
N ARG A 62 27.39 12.33 -17.46
CA ARG A 62 26.98 12.45 -16.05
C ARG A 62 25.97 13.57 -15.87
N LYS A 63 26.29 14.77 -16.37
CA LYS A 63 25.41 15.94 -16.26
C LYS A 63 24.08 15.75 -17.00
N LEU A 64 24.11 15.15 -18.19
CA LEU A 64 22.91 14.76 -18.92
C LEU A 64 22.04 13.78 -18.11
N LEU A 65 22.64 12.73 -17.56
CA LEU A 65 21.93 11.72 -16.77
C LEU A 65 21.38 12.30 -15.45
N ASP A 66 22.08 13.23 -14.83
CA ASP A 66 21.62 13.92 -13.63
C ASP A 66 20.38 14.78 -13.93
N ILE A 67 20.38 15.49 -15.07
CA ILE A 67 19.21 16.25 -15.55
C ILE A 67 18.04 15.31 -15.85
N ILE A 68 18.29 14.21 -16.57
CA ILE A 68 17.31 13.16 -16.85
C ILE A 68 16.70 12.62 -15.54
N LEU A 69 17.53 12.23 -14.57
CA LEU A 69 17.09 11.69 -13.29
C LEU A 69 16.30 12.70 -12.46
N ASN A 70 16.67 13.98 -12.51
CA ASN A 70 15.94 15.04 -11.84
C ASN A 70 14.59 15.29 -12.50
N GLN A 71 14.50 15.33 -13.83
CA GLN A 71 13.26 15.54 -14.56
C GLN A 71 12.27 14.39 -14.31
N VAL A 72 12.75 13.15 -14.34
CA VAL A 72 11.96 11.95 -13.98
C VAL A 72 11.51 12.00 -12.50
N ARG A 73 12.17 12.75 -11.63
CA ARG A 73 11.74 12.94 -10.23
C ARG A 73 10.71 14.05 -10.07
N THR A 74 10.85 15.17 -10.79
CA THR A 74 10.11 16.42 -10.53
C THR A 74 8.84 16.62 -11.36
N GLU A 75 8.70 15.98 -12.52
CA GLU A 75 7.50 16.14 -13.38
C GLU A 75 6.28 15.37 -12.84
N ASP A 76 5.10 15.56 -13.43
CA ASP A 76 3.91 14.75 -13.17
C ASP A 76 4.01 13.36 -13.84
N ASN A 77 3.14 12.43 -13.46
CA ASN A 77 3.29 11.00 -13.81
C ASN A 77 3.21 10.69 -15.32
N GLU A 78 2.53 11.53 -16.10
CA GLU A 78 2.36 11.32 -17.55
C GLU A 78 3.63 11.77 -18.29
N ASN A 79 4.12 12.97 -17.96
CA ASN A 79 5.34 13.54 -18.54
C ASN A 79 6.61 12.71 -18.25
N LYS A 80 6.72 12.09 -17.07
CA LYS A 80 7.82 11.16 -16.74
C LYS A 80 7.91 9.95 -17.68
N SER A 81 6.76 9.40 -18.08
CA SER A 81 6.72 8.24 -18.96
C SER A 81 7.19 8.63 -20.35
N GLU A 82 6.67 9.74 -20.86
CA GLU A 82 7.04 10.26 -22.16
C GLU A 82 8.53 10.60 -22.22
N PHE A 83 9.07 11.20 -21.15
CA PHE A 83 10.50 11.48 -21.02
C PHE A 83 11.34 10.20 -21.12
N PHE A 84 11.02 9.19 -20.31
CA PHE A 84 11.75 7.93 -20.30
C PHE A 84 11.64 7.19 -21.63
N ASP A 85 10.45 7.15 -22.22
CA ASP A 85 10.19 6.47 -23.49
C ASP A 85 10.97 7.15 -24.63
N GLU A 86 11.01 8.48 -24.66
CA GLU A 86 11.76 9.22 -25.67
C GLU A 86 13.28 9.05 -25.48
N PHE A 87 13.77 9.08 -24.24
CA PHE A 87 15.15 8.73 -23.92
C PHE A 87 15.51 7.32 -24.39
N MET A 88 14.65 6.33 -24.14
CA MET A 88 14.87 4.94 -24.57
C MET A 88 14.84 4.78 -26.09
N LYS A 89 14.00 5.53 -26.81
CA LYS A 89 14.00 5.54 -28.28
C LYS A 89 15.32 6.05 -28.84
N VAL A 90 15.82 7.19 -28.35
CA VAL A 90 17.10 7.74 -28.82
C VAL A 90 18.28 6.86 -28.37
N LEU A 91 18.23 6.27 -27.18
CA LEU A 91 19.24 5.32 -26.74
C LEU A 91 19.29 4.10 -27.66
N ASN A 92 18.15 3.61 -28.15
CA ASN A 92 18.12 2.52 -29.12
C ASN A 92 18.74 2.91 -30.49
N GLU A 93 18.76 4.19 -30.84
CA GLU A 93 19.47 4.68 -32.03
C GLU A 93 21.00 4.80 -31.80
N VAL A 94 21.42 5.04 -30.56
CA VAL A 94 22.83 5.21 -30.16
C VAL A 94 23.49 3.87 -29.84
N ASP A 95 22.86 3.06 -28.99
CA ASP A 95 23.29 1.72 -28.58
C ASP A 95 22.07 0.79 -28.39
N LYS A 96 21.80 -0.01 -29.42
CA LYS A 96 20.70 -0.99 -29.44
C LYS A 96 20.82 -2.06 -28.35
N ASN A 97 22.03 -2.48 -28.03
CA ASN A 97 22.25 -3.57 -27.07
C ASN A 97 21.98 -3.09 -25.65
N LEU A 98 22.46 -1.89 -25.33
CA LEU A 98 22.20 -1.25 -24.05
C LEU A 98 20.71 -0.93 -23.88
N ALA A 99 20.09 -0.35 -24.90
CA ALA A 99 18.65 -0.06 -24.90
C ALA A 99 17.80 -1.34 -24.71
N SER A 100 18.14 -2.43 -25.41
CA SER A 100 17.43 -3.71 -25.26
C SER A 100 17.59 -4.29 -23.85
N SER A 101 18.75 -4.17 -23.23
CA SER A 101 19.02 -4.68 -21.89
C SER A 101 18.23 -3.90 -20.84
N MET A 102 18.27 -2.57 -20.91
CA MET A 102 17.51 -1.68 -20.04
C MET A 102 16.00 -1.90 -20.18
N LYS A 103 15.48 -2.05 -21.41
CA LYS A 103 14.05 -2.28 -21.65
C LYS A 103 13.56 -3.60 -21.06
N LYS A 104 14.31 -4.70 -21.26
CA LYS A 104 13.96 -6.01 -20.67
C LYS A 104 13.92 -5.94 -19.15
N GLU A 105 14.90 -5.27 -18.54
CA GLU A 105 14.91 -5.12 -17.09
C GLU A 105 13.76 -4.24 -16.59
N ALA A 106 13.36 -3.22 -17.35
CA ALA A 106 12.19 -2.39 -17.05
C ALA A 106 10.90 -3.17 -17.00
N GLU A 107 10.66 -3.99 -18.01
CA GLU A 107 9.50 -4.86 -18.10
C GLU A 107 9.49 -5.90 -16.98
N GLU A 108 10.64 -6.53 -16.70
CA GLU A 108 10.74 -7.54 -15.64
C GLU A 108 10.50 -6.95 -14.24
N LYS A 109 11.11 -5.81 -13.93
CA LYS A 109 10.91 -5.14 -12.64
C LYS A 109 9.48 -4.64 -12.46
N ALA A 110 8.91 -4.04 -13.49
CA ALA A 110 7.52 -3.58 -13.43
C ALA A 110 6.56 -4.74 -13.16
N LYS A 111 6.77 -5.88 -13.82
CA LYS A 111 5.98 -7.09 -13.58
C LYS A 111 6.14 -7.60 -12.15
N LYS A 112 7.38 -7.70 -11.64
CA LYS A 112 7.66 -8.15 -10.27
C LYS A 112 7.06 -7.22 -9.21
N GLU A 113 7.22 -5.91 -9.36
CA GLU A 113 6.67 -4.93 -8.42
C GLU A 113 5.12 -4.95 -8.44
N ALA A 114 4.50 -5.13 -9.61
CA ALA A 114 3.06 -5.29 -9.71
C ALA A 114 2.56 -6.57 -9.03
N GLU A 115 3.25 -7.69 -9.23
CA GLU A 115 2.92 -8.98 -8.59
C GLU A 115 3.10 -8.93 -7.07
N GLU A 116 4.22 -8.37 -6.58
CA GLU A 116 4.50 -8.23 -5.15
C GLU A 116 3.45 -7.34 -4.48
N LYS A 117 3.06 -6.23 -5.13
CA LYS A 117 2.03 -5.35 -4.59
C LYS A 117 0.67 -6.02 -4.54
N ALA A 118 0.28 -6.74 -5.60
CA ALA A 118 -0.97 -7.50 -5.62
C ALA A 118 -1.00 -8.55 -4.50
N LYS A 119 0.13 -9.23 -4.26
CA LYS A 119 0.27 -10.20 -3.17
C LYS A 119 0.14 -9.54 -1.79
N LYS A 120 0.83 -8.42 -1.57
CA LYS A 120 0.74 -7.66 -0.31
C LYS A 120 -0.67 -7.15 -0.03
N GLU A 121 -1.35 -6.61 -1.04
CA GLU A 121 -2.73 -6.13 -0.91
C GLU A 121 -3.70 -7.27 -0.59
N ALA A 122 -3.53 -8.44 -1.23
CA ALA A 122 -4.33 -9.62 -0.92
C ALA A 122 -4.08 -10.13 0.51
N GLU A 123 -2.83 -10.17 0.96
CA GLU A 123 -2.46 -10.58 2.32
C GLU A 123 -3.00 -9.61 3.39
N GLU A 124 -2.87 -8.29 3.15
CA GLU A 124 -3.39 -7.28 4.06
C GLU A 124 -4.91 -7.35 4.18
N LYS A 125 -5.60 -7.55 3.04
CA LYS A 125 -7.06 -7.72 3.03
C LYS A 125 -7.49 -8.97 3.80
N ALA A 126 -6.82 -10.11 3.57
CA ALA A 126 -7.11 -11.35 4.29
C ALA A 126 -6.89 -11.21 5.80
N LYS A 127 -5.82 -10.51 6.21
CA LYS A 127 -5.54 -10.25 7.62
C LYS A 127 -6.61 -9.36 8.27
N LYS A 128 -7.02 -8.28 7.58
CA LYS A 128 -8.10 -7.39 8.06
C LYS A 128 -9.43 -8.13 8.20
N GLU A 129 -9.80 -8.95 7.21
CA GLU A 129 -11.03 -9.74 7.27
C GLU A 129 -11.01 -10.76 8.41
N ALA A 130 -9.87 -11.43 8.65
CA ALA A 130 -9.71 -12.36 9.76
C ALA A 130 -9.81 -11.67 11.14
N GLU A 131 -9.19 -10.49 11.28
CA GLU A 131 -9.24 -9.70 12.51
C GLU A 131 -10.67 -9.18 12.79
N GLU A 132 -11.36 -8.68 11.76
CA GLU A 132 -12.74 -8.22 11.89
C GLU A 132 -13.68 -9.36 12.28
N LYS A 133 -13.51 -10.54 11.68
CA LYS A 133 -14.31 -11.73 12.01
C LYS A 133 -14.07 -12.17 13.45
N ALA A 134 -12.81 -12.25 13.89
CA ALA A 134 -12.48 -12.62 15.26
C ALA A 134 -13.07 -11.63 16.29
N LYS A 135 -13.04 -10.33 15.98
CA LYS A 135 -13.64 -9.30 16.85
C LYS A 135 -15.16 -9.44 16.93
N LYS A 136 -15.84 -9.65 15.80
CA LYS A 136 -17.30 -9.87 15.75
C LYS A 136 -17.71 -11.13 16.53
N GLU A 137 -16.99 -12.23 16.36
CA GLU A 137 -17.27 -13.48 17.08
C GLU A 137 -17.06 -13.32 18.60
N ALA A 138 -16.00 -12.61 19.01
CA ALA A 138 -15.77 -12.32 20.43
C ALA A 138 -16.86 -11.43 21.04
N GLU A 139 -17.31 -10.40 20.32
CA GLU A 139 -18.38 -9.51 20.75
C GLU A 139 -19.73 -10.24 20.85
N GLU A 140 -20.06 -11.06 19.84
CA GLU A 140 -21.29 -11.86 19.84
C GLU A 140 -21.31 -12.86 20.99
N LYS A 141 -20.17 -13.52 21.26
CA LYS A 141 -20.04 -14.45 22.38
C LYS A 141 -20.19 -13.75 23.72
N ALA A 142 -19.54 -12.61 23.92
CA ALA A 142 -19.66 -11.82 25.15
C ALA A 142 -21.10 -11.35 25.37
N LYS A 143 -21.80 -10.92 24.32
CA LYS A 143 -23.21 -10.53 24.40
C LYS A 143 -24.12 -11.70 24.78
N LYS A 144 -23.94 -12.87 24.15
CA LYS A 144 -24.71 -14.10 24.47
C LYS A 144 -24.48 -14.54 25.91
N GLU A 145 -23.24 -14.55 26.38
CA GLU A 145 -22.91 -14.93 27.77
C GLU A 145 -23.52 -13.95 28.78
N ALA A 146 -23.50 -12.64 28.48
CA ALA A 146 -24.13 -11.63 29.33
C ALA A 146 -25.66 -11.78 29.37
N GLU A 147 -26.32 -12.01 28.23
CA GLU A 147 -27.77 -12.26 28.15
C GLU A 147 -28.18 -13.54 28.88
N GLU A 148 -27.43 -14.64 28.72
CA GLU A 148 -27.72 -15.90 29.40
C GLU A 148 -27.56 -15.75 30.92
N LYS A 149 -26.52 -15.05 31.37
CA LYS A 149 -26.30 -14.79 32.80
C LYS A 149 -27.42 -13.94 33.40
N ALA A 150 -27.81 -12.86 32.72
CA ALA A 150 -28.91 -12.01 33.17
C ALA A 150 -30.23 -12.77 33.25
N LYS A 151 -30.51 -13.66 32.29
CA LYS A 151 -31.71 -14.51 32.30
C LYS A 151 -31.70 -15.50 33.47
N LYS A 152 -30.58 -16.18 33.71
CA LYS A 152 -30.44 -17.11 34.85
C LYS A 152 -30.59 -16.40 36.19
N GLU A 153 -29.96 -15.24 36.37
CA GLU A 153 -30.08 -14.46 37.60
C GLU A 153 -31.53 -13.97 37.84
N ALA A 154 -32.24 -13.56 36.78
CA ALA A 154 -33.64 -13.19 36.88
C ALA A 154 -34.56 -14.37 37.23
N GLU A 155 -34.35 -15.54 36.61
CA GLU A 155 -35.10 -16.77 36.91
C GLU A 155 -34.85 -17.26 38.35
N GLU A 156 -33.59 -17.25 38.80
CA GLU A 156 -33.24 -17.67 40.16
C GLU A 156 -33.83 -16.73 41.21
N LYS A 157 -33.81 -15.42 40.95
CA LYS A 157 -34.41 -14.43 41.84
C LYS A 157 -35.93 -14.59 41.91
N ALA A 158 -36.61 -14.76 40.77
CA ALA A 158 -38.05 -14.98 40.74
C ALA A 158 -38.46 -16.26 41.48
N LYS A 159 -37.67 -17.34 41.35
CA LYS A 159 -37.92 -18.59 42.07
C LYS A 159 -37.75 -18.42 43.58
N LYS A 160 -36.68 -17.76 44.02
CA LYS A 160 -36.43 -17.47 45.44
C LYS A 160 -37.54 -16.60 46.04
N GLU A 161 -37.97 -15.55 45.35
CA GLU A 161 -39.06 -14.68 45.80
C GLU A 161 -40.40 -15.44 45.90
N ALA A 162 -40.69 -16.33 44.95
CA ALA A 162 -41.89 -17.18 45.00
C ALA A 162 -41.85 -18.20 46.14
N GLU A 163 -40.71 -18.86 46.37
CA GLU A 163 -40.51 -19.80 47.49
C GLU A 163 -40.62 -19.09 48.85
N GLU A 164 -40.01 -17.91 49.00
CA GLU A 164 -40.08 -17.12 50.24
C GLU A 164 -41.52 -16.66 50.52
N LYS A 165 -42.24 -16.21 49.50
CA LYS A 165 -43.64 -15.80 49.64
C LYS A 165 -44.53 -16.97 50.03
N ALA A 166 -44.37 -18.14 49.38
CA ALA A 166 -45.13 -19.34 49.73
C ALA A 166 -44.86 -19.82 51.16
N LYS A 167 -43.60 -19.72 51.63
CA LYS A 167 -43.24 -20.07 53.01
C LYS A 167 -43.88 -19.11 54.03
N LYS A 168 -43.86 -17.79 53.77
CA LYS A 168 -44.51 -16.79 54.63
C LYS A 168 -46.02 -16.96 54.68
N GLU A 169 -46.68 -17.19 53.54
CA GLU A 169 -48.13 -17.43 53.50
C GLU A 169 -48.53 -18.74 54.23
N ALA A 170 -47.67 -19.77 54.21
CA ALA A 170 -47.90 -21.00 54.96
C ALA A 170 -47.70 -20.81 56.48
N GLU A 171 -46.67 -20.05 56.88
CA GLU A 171 -46.42 -19.69 58.29
C GLU A 171 -47.56 -18.83 58.86
N GLU A 172 -48.00 -17.79 58.14
CA GLU A 172 -49.13 -16.95 58.55
C GLU A 172 -50.43 -17.75 58.70
N LYS A 173 -50.72 -18.67 57.77
CA LYS A 173 -51.90 -19.55 57.88
C LYS A 173 -51.81 -20.49 59.08
N ALA A 174 -50.64 -21.03 59.36
CA ALA A 174 -50.44 -21.90 60.53
C ALA A 174 -50.62 -21.12 61.84
N GLU A 175 -50.09 -19.89 61.92
CA GLU A 175 -50.31 -19.01 63.08
C GLU A 175 -51.79 -18.59 63.22
N GLU A 176 -52.47 -18.27 62.11
CA GLU A 176 -53.92 -17.98 62.13
C GLU A 176 -54.74 -19.20 62.60
N GLU A 177 -54.44 -20.41 62.10
CA GLU A 177 -55.12 -21.62 62.56
C GLU A 177 -54.83 -21.94 64.04
N GLU A 178 -53.59 -21.76 64.50
CA GLU A 178 -53.20 -21.98 65.90
C GLU A 178 -53.88 -20.97 66.83
N THR A 179 -53.91 -19.68 66.44
CA THR A 179 -54.61 -18.64 67.21
C THR A 179 -56.12 -18.83 67.23
N LEU A 180 -56.72 -19.29 66.12
CA LEU A 180 -58.15 -19.61 66.05
C LEU A 180 -58.50 -20.83 66.93
N ALA A 181 -57.65 -21.86 66.93
CA ALA A 181 -57.81 -23.06 67.76
C ALA A 181 -57.64 -22.77 69.27
N ALA A 182 -56.82 -21.79 69.65
CA ALA A 182 -56.65 -21.36 71.04
C ALA A 182 -57.84 -20.53 71.58
N LEU A 183 -58.73 -20.04 70.70
CA LEU A 183 -59.88 -19.19 71.03
C LEU A 183 -61.23 -19.95 71.10
N MET A 184 -61.26 -21.24 70.72
CA MET A 184 -62.43 -22.13 70.77
C MET A 184 -62.38 -23.06 71.99
#